data_AF-A0A7C5TAL1-F1
#
_entry.id   AF-A0A7C5TAL1-F1
#
_cell.length_a   1.000
_cell.length_b   1.000
_cell.length_c   1.000
_cell.angle_alpha   90.00
_cell.angle_beta   90.00
_cell.angle_gamma   90.00
#
_symmetry.space_group_name_H-M   'P 1'
#
loop_
_entity.id
_entity.type
_entity.pdbx_description
1 polymer ?
#
loop_
_entity_poly.entity_id
_entity_poly.type
_entity_poly.pdbx_seq_one_letter_code
_entity_poly.pdbx_strand_id
1 'polypeptide(L)'
;MGTSDEIKSAGTLGLVGVILMLVGLIPYAEVLSIVGLILVLIALNKLSKAYNNETIWRNALYGFIMGIIGAVVLIIAIFAYISIPIYTMHALSPYDFGLSFLVFFIVLLIIAYVFVILEYRFFRDAYRELARSSGINNFNEAAKWYWYGALLFIILVGAILILVGHVYALLGYNKLR
;
A
#
# COMPACT_ATOMS: atom_id res chain seq x y z
N MET A 1 0.35 29.98 -12.35
CA MET A 1 0.71 29.61 -10.96
C MET A 1 2.18 29.24 -10.96
N GLY A 2 2.95 29.67 -9.97
CA GLY A 2 4.39 29.36 -9.93
C GLY A 2 4.61 27.91 -9.50
N THR A 3 5.74 27.31 -9.90
CA THR A 3 6.13 25.94 -9.51
C THR A 3 6.09 25.73 -7.99
N SER A 4 6.37 26.78 -7.20
CA SER A 4 6.26 26.76 -5.74
C SER A 4 4.82 26.53 -5.23
N ASP A 5 3.81 27.12 -5.88
CA ASP A 5 2.42 26.98 -5.45
C ASP A 5 1.90 25.56 -5.72
N GLU A 6 2.36 24.97 -6.83
CA GLU A 6 2.03 23.58 -7.20
C GLU A 6 2.60 22.58 -6.19
N ILE A 7 3.85 22.79 -5.74
CA ILE A 7 4.50 21.96 -4.72
C ILE A 7 3.74 22.05 -3.39
N LYS A 8 3.37 23.24 -2.94
CA LYS A 8 2.60 23.44 -1.69
C LYS A 8 1.22 22.82 -1.76
N SER A 9 0.52 22.98 -2.90
CA SER A 9 -0.78 22.34 -3.15
C SER A 9 -0.66 20.81 -3.10
N ALA A 10 0.36 20.25 -3.75
CA ALA A 10 0.61 18.81 -3.74
C ALA A 10 1.00 18.30 -2.35
N GLY A 11 1.83 19.04 -1.61
CA GLY A 11 2.17 18.76 -0.22
C GLY A 11 0.93 18.70 0.67
N THR A 12 0.00 19.63 0.50
CA THR A 12 -1.27 19.65 1.25
C THR A 12 -2.13 18.42 0.91
N LEU A 13 -2.24 18.05 -0.37
CA LEU A 13 -2.98 16.85 -0.80
C LEU A 13 -2.36 15.58 -0.23
N GLY A 14 -1.02 15.46 -0.26
CA GLY A 14 -0.33 14.31 0.31
C GLY A 14 -0.50 14.21 1.81
N LEU A 15 -0.44 15.34 2.53
CA LEU A 15 -0.66 15.39 3.97
C LEU A 15 -2.08 14.95 4.34
N VAL A 16 -3.10 15.54 3.71
CA VAL A 16 -4.50 15.15 3.93
C VAL A 16 -4.71 13.69 3.56
N GLY A 17 -4.14 13.24 2.44
CA GLY A 17 -4.20 11.86 1.99
C GLY A 17 -3.68 10.87 3.03
N VAL A 18 -2.48 11.12 3.57
CA VAL A 18 -1.91 10.25 4.61
C VAL A 18 -2.74 10.27 5.90
N ILE A 19 -3.28 11.42 6.30
CA ILE A 19 -4.18 11.50 7.47
C ILE A 19 -5.42 10.63 7.25
N LEU A 20 -6.05 10.72 6.08
CA LEU A 20 -7.23 9.90 5.75
C LEU A 20 -6.88 8.41 5.70
N MET A 21 -5.69 8.04 5.21
CA MET A 21 -5.20 6.65 5.27
C MET A 21 -5.09 6.15 6.71
N LEU A 22 -4.54 6.97 7.61
CA LEU A 22 -4.40 6.61 9.03
C LEU A 22 -5.75 6.55 9.76
N VAL A 23 -6.66 7.49 9.50
CA VAL A 23 -8.02 7.48 10.07
C VAL A 23 -8.81 6.28 9.56
N GLY A 24 -8.60 5.88 8.30
CA GLY A 24 -9.28 4.73 7.72
C GLY A 24 -8.89 3.37 8.32
N LEU A 25 -7.91 3.31 9.22
CA LEU A 25 -7.59 2.12 10.02
C LEU A 25 -8.57 1.91 11.17
N ILE A 26 -9.34 2.94 11.53
CA ILE A 26 -10.39 2.83 12.55
C ILE A 26 -11.54 2.02 11.94
N PRO A 27 -12.08 1.02 12.68
CA PRO A 27 -13.26 0.29 12.24
C PRO A 27 -14.37 1.26 11.79
N TYR A 28 -15.11 0.89 10.74
CA TYR A 28 -16.18 1.70 10.14
C TYR A 28 -15.72 2.92 9.30
N ALA A 29 -14.42 3.22 9.23
CA ALA A 29 -13.87 4.31 8.42
C ALA A 29 -13.06 3.82 7.20
N GLU A 30 -13.15 2.53 6.84
CA GLU A 30 -12.29 1.91 5.81
C GLU A 30 -12.33 2.64 4.46
N VAL A 31 -13.49 3.19 4.09
CA VAL A 31 -13.66 3.95 2.83
C VAL A 31 -12.75 5.18 2.77
N LEU A 32 -12.45 5.81 3.92
CA LEU A 32 -11.53 6.95 3.98
C LEU A 32 -10.10 6.56 3.59
N SER A 33 -9.69 5.30 3.84
CA SER A 33 -8.35 4.85 3.47
C SER A 33 -8.12 4.90 1.96
N ILE A 34 -9.14 4.53 1.18
CA ILE A 34 -9.13 4.55 -0.28
C ILE A 34 -9.07 5.99 -0.78
N VAL A 35 -9.90 6.87 -0.22
CA VAL A 35 -9.87 8.31 -0.54
C VAL A 35 -8.49 8.90 -0.24
N GLY A 36 -7.93 8.57 0.92
CA GLY A 36 -6.60 9.00 1.34
C GLY A 36 -5.51 8.55 0.38
N LEU A 37 -5.53 7.27 -0.02
CA LEU A 37 -4.59 6.71 -0.99
C LEU A 37 -4.67 7.44 -2.35
N ILE A 38 -5.88 7.73 -2.83
CA ILE A 38 -6.08 8.49 -4.07
C ILE A 38 -5.49 9.89 -3.95
N LEU A 39 -5.68 10.59 -2.83
CA LEU A 39 -5.08 11.91 -2.62
C LEU A 39 -3.54 11.86 -2.60
N VAL A 40 -2.95 10.83 -1.97
CA VAL A 40 -1.49 10.61 -1.99
C VAL A 40 -1.01 10.36 -3.43
N LEU A 41 -1.73 9.57 -4.22
CA LEU A 41 -1.40 9.34 -5.63
C LEU A 41 -1.45 10.64 -6.45
N ILE A 42 -2.49 11.45 -6.26
CA ILE A 42 -2.61 12.77 -6.91
C ILE A 42 -1.44 13.67 -6.49
N ALA A 43 -1.06 13.66 -5.21
CA ALA A 43 0.08 14.41 -4.71
C ALA A 43 1.39 13.96 -5.38
N LEU A 44 1.65 12.66 -5.46
CA LEU A 44 2.82 12.10 -6.13
C LEU A 44 2.84 12.43 -7.64
N ASN A 45 1.68 12.45 -8.31
CA ASN A 45 1.57 12.89 -9.71
C ASN A 45 1.91 14.38 -9.89
N LYS A 46 1.41 15.24 -9.00
CA LYS A 46 1.70 16.68 -9.06
C LYS A 46 3.18 16.95 -8.77
N LEU A 47 3.74 16.29 -7.76
CA LEU A 47 5.16 16.43 -7.40
C LEU A 47 6.08 15.87 -8.49
N SER A 48 5.71 14.78 -9.17
CA SER A 48 6.50 14.27 -10.29
C SER A 48 6.60 15.29 -11.43
N LYS A 49 5.52 16.03 -11.70
CA LYS A 49 5.50 17.10 -12.71
C LYS A 49 6.28 18.32 -12.23
N ALA A 50 6.05 18.77 -11.00
CA ALA A 50 6.71 19.95 -10.43
C ALA A 50 8.24 19.79 -10.32
N TYR A 51 8.71 18.58 -10.01
CA TYR A 51 10.14 18.25 -9.96
C TYR A 51 10.71 17.72 -11.29
N ASN A 52 9.90 17.64 -12.35
CA ASN A 52 10.29 17.06 -13.64
C ASN A 52 10.94 15.65 -13.50
N ASN A 53 10.41 14.83 -12.60
CA ASN A 53 10.86 13.46 -12.34
C ASN A 53 9.66 12.50 -12.39
N GLU A 54 9.33 12.02 -13.59
CA GLU A 54 8.22 11.09 -13.82
C GLU A 54 8.37 9.75 -13.09
N THR A 55 9.58 9.38 -12.68
CA THR A 55 9.84 8.12 -11.96
C THR A 55 9.08 8.06 -10.64
N ILE A 56 8.85 9.21 -9.98
CA ILE A 56 8.04 9.30 -8.76
C ILE A 56 6.63 8.76 -9.02
N TRP A 57 5.96 9.30 -10.05
CA TRP A 57 4.60 8.91 -10.41
C TRP A 57 4.53 7.49 -10.97
N ARG A 58 5.44 7.13 -11.88
CA ARG A 58 5.47 5.80 -12.49
C ARG A 58 5.57 4.70 -11.43
N ASN A 59 6.48 4.86 -10.47
CA ASN A 59 6.62 3.91 -9.37
C ASN A 59 5.38 3.91 -8.47
N ALA A 60 4.85 5.08 -8.09
CA ALA A 60 3.64 5.14 -7.26
C ALA A 60 2.44 4.46 -7.91
N LEU A 61 2.25 4.68 -9.21
CA LEU A 61 1.18 4.07 -10.00
C LEU A 61 1.37 2.55 -10.12
N TYR A 62 2.59 2.06 -10.35
CA TYR A 62 2.86 0.62 -10.38
C TYR A 62 2.64 -0.05 -9.02
N GLY A 63 2.95 0.64 -7.92
CA GLY A 63 2.61 0.18 -6.57
C GLY A 63 1.10 0.02 -6.40
N PHE A 64 0.34 1.08 -6.74
CA PHE A 64 -1.12 1.07 -6.67
C PHE A 64 -1.74 -0.04 -7.55
N ILE A 65 -1.27 -0.19 -8.79
CA ILE A 65 -1.75 -1.25 -9.69
C ILE A 65 -1.44 -2.63 -9.12
N MET A 66 -0.25 -2.84 -8.54
CA MET A 66 0.08 -4.11 -7.88
C MET A 66 -0.84 -4.42 -6.70
N GLY A 67 -1.20 -3.41 -5.90
CA GLY A 67 -2.19 -3.57 -4.83
C GLY A 67 -3.57 -4.02 -5.37
N ILE A 68 -4.04 -3.41 -6.46
CA ILE A 68 -5.30 -3.80 -7.12
C ILE A 68 -5.21 -5.25 -7.65
N ILE A 69 -4.15 -5.59 -8.38
CA ILE A 69 -3.97 -6.94 -8.93
C ILE A 69 -3.95 -7.97 -7.79
N GLY A 70 -3.21 -7.68 -6.71
CA GLY A 70 -3.17 -8.54 -5.54
C GLY A 70 -4.54 -8.75 -4.92
N ALA A 71 -5.31 -7.67 -4.69
CA ALA A 71 -6.67 -7.77 -4.17
C ALA A 71 -7.58 -8.61 -5.06
N VAL A 72 -7.55 -8.41 -6.38
CA VAL A 72 -8.36 -9.17 -7.34
C VAL A 72 -7.98 -10.66 -7.32
N VAL A 73 -6.68 -10.98 -7.32
CA VAL A 73 -6.21 -12.38 -7.26
C VAL A 73 -6.68 -13.06 -5.97
N LEU A 74 -6.60 -12.38 -4.83
CA LEU A 74 -7.08 -12.92 -3.55
C LEU A 74 -8.59 -13.14 -3.54
N ILE A 75 -9.37 -12.19 -4.06
CA ILE A 75 -10.84 -12.32 -4.17
C ILE A 75 -11.20 -13.52 -5.05
N ILE A 76 -10.54 -13.69 -6.20
CA ILE A 76 -10.77 -14.84 -7.10
C ILE A 76 -10.41 -16.15 -6.40
N ALA A 77 -9.28 -16.21 -5.69
CA ALA A 77 -8.85 -17.41 -4.97
C ALA A 77 -9.85 -17.80 -3.87
N ILE A 78 -10.33 -16.83 -3.09
CA ILE A 78 -11.36 -17.03 -2.06
C ILE A 78 -12.66 -17.51 -2.71
N PHE A 79 -13.12 -16.82 -3.76
CA PHE A 79 -14.34 -17.17 -4.47
C PHE A 79 -14.28 -18.59 -5.04
N ALA A 80 -13.15 -18.97 -5.63
CA ALA A 80 -12.92 -20.32 -6.15
C ALA A 80 -13.00 -21.38 -5.05
N TYR A 81 -12.42 -21.11 -3.86
CA TYR A 81 -12.47 -22.04 -2.73
C TYR A 81 -13.87 -22.21 -2.15
N ILE A 82 -14.60 -21.11 -1.93
CA ILE A 82 -15.98 -21.17 -1.39
C ILE A 82 -16.99 -21.75 -2.39
N SER A 83 -16.69 -21.69 -3.69
CA SER A 83 -17.54 -22.23 -4.76
C SER A 83 -17.42 -23.75 -4.91
N ILE A 84 -16.55 -24.41 -4.13
CA ILE A 84 -16.45 -25.86 -4.12
C ILE A 84 -17.80 -26.45 -3.69
N PRO A 85 -18.41 -27.36 -4.46
CA PRO A 85 -19.77 -27.81 -4.20
C PRO A 85 -19.95 -28.48 -2.83
N ILE A 86 -21.08 -28.21 -2.19
CA ILE A 86 -21.38 -28.71 -0.84
C ILE A 86 -21.33 -30.26 -0.75
N TYR A 87 -21.65 -30.97 -1.84
CA TYR A 87 -21.59 -32.43 -1.89
C TYR A 87 -20.16 -32.98 -1.89
N THR A 88 -19.17 -32.27 -2.46
CA THR A 88 -17.77 -32.67 -2.36
C THR A 88 -17.21 -32.39 -0.96
N MET A 89 -17.72 -31.35 -0.30
CA MET A 89 -17.34 -31.05 1.10
C MET A 89 -17.92 -32.06 2.10
N HIS A 90 -19.16 -32.54 1.92
CA HIS A 90 -19.76 -33.57 2.79
C HIS A 90 -19.15 -34.96 2.61
N ALA A 91 -18.47 -35.21 1.48
CA ALA A 91 -17.76 -36.46 1.23
C ALA A 91 -16.38 -36.51 1.92
N LEU A 92 -15.87 -35.37 2.40
CA LEU A 92 -14.59 -35.30 3.13
C LEU A 92 -14.79 -35.65 4.60
N SER A 93 -13.83 -36.36 5.19
CA SER A 93 -13.77 -36.47 6.65
C SER A 93 -13.50 -35.09 7.26
N PRO A 94 -13.89 -34.84 8.53
CA PRO A 94 -13.57 -33.57 9.21
C PRO A 94 -12.07 -33.25 9.20
N TYR A 95 -11.22 -34.27 9.25
CA TYR A 95 -9.77 -34.15 9.18
C TYR A 95 -9.31 -33.65 7.79
N ASP A 96 -9.81 -34.26 6.71
CA ASP A 96 -9.42 -33.88 5.35
C ASP A 96 -9.92 -32.48 4.98
N PHE A 97 -11.11 -32.10 5.45
CA PHE A 97 -11.62 -30.75 5.31
C PHE A 97 -10.70 -29.73 6.00
N GLY A 98 -10.35 -29.97 7.27
CA GLY A 98 -9.45 -29.11 8.04
C GLY A 98 -8.07 -28.96 7.39
N LEU A 99 -7.51 -30.05 6.87
CA LEU A 99 -6.23 -30.03 6.18
C LEU A 99 -6.30 -29.22 4.87
N SER A 100 -7.37 -29.39 4.07
CA SER A 100 -7.52 -28.61 2.82
C SER A 100 -7.68 -27.11 3.09
N PHE A 101 -8.43 -26.74 4.14
CA PHE A 101 -8.58 -25.36 4.57
C PHE A 101 -7.26 -24.75 5.03
N LEU A 102 -6.48 -25.50 5.82
CA LEU A 102 -5.16 -25.06 6.27
C LEU A 102 -4.21 -24.84 5.09
N VAL A 103 -4.14 -25.77 4.15
CA VAL A 103 -3.31 -25.65 2.94
C VAL A 103 -3.74 -24.45 2.10
N PHE A 104 -5.05 -24.28 1.86
CA PHE A 104 -5.58 -23.14 1.15
C PHE A 104 -5.18 -21.81 1.82
N PHE A 105 -5.35 -21.72 3.14
CA PHE A 105 -5.00 -20.51 3.89
C PHE A 105 -3.51 -20.19 3.82
N ILE A 106 -2.63 -21.19 3.92
CA ILE A 106 -1.18 -21.02 3.78
C ILE A 106 -0.83 -20.49 2.37
N VAL A 107 -1.40 -21.09 1.31
CA VAL A 107 -1.18 -20.64 -0.07
C VAL A 107 -1.66 -19.21 -0.26
N LEU A 108 -2.84 -18.87 0.27
CA LEU A 108 -3.40 -17.53 0.21
C LEU A 108 -2.50 -16.50 0.89
N LEU A 109 -1.96 -16.82 2.08
CA LEU A 109 -1.01 -15.96 2.79
C LEU A 109 0.30 -15.75 2.02
N ILE A 110 0.83 -16.80 1.38
CA ILE A 110 2.03 -16.69 0.55
C ILE A 110 1.78 -15.76 -0.64
N ILE A 111 0.66 -15.93 -1.34
CA ILE A 111 0.27 -15.06 -2.47
C ILE A 111 0.14 -13.61 -1.99
N ALA A 112 -0.61 -13.37 -0.91
CA ALA A 112 -0.79 -12.04 -0.34
C ALA A 112 0.56 -11.39 0.01
N TYR A 113 1.46 -12.14 0.66
CA TYR A 113 2.79 -11.66 1.05
C TYR A 113 3.64 -11.27 -0.17
N VAL A 114 3.61 -12.04 -1.25
CA VAL A 114 4.32 -11.69 -2.50
C VAL A 114 3.81 -10.37 -3.06
N PHE A 115 2.48 -10.17 -3.12
CA PHE A 115 1.91 -8.91 -3.61
C PHE A 115 2.27 -7.71 -2.72
N VAL A 116 2.25 -7.89 -1.39
CA VAL A 116 2.70 -6.85 -0.44
C VAL A 116 4.15 -6.46 -0.71
N ILE A 117 5.06 -7.42 -0.91
CA ILE A 117 6.46 -7.11 -1.26
C ILE A 117 6.55 -6.30 -2.56
N LEU A 118 5.80 -6.71 -3.60
CA LEU A 118 5.82 -6.05 -4.90
C LEU A 118 5.27 -4.62 -4.83
N GLU A 119 4.12 -4.43 -4.17
CA GLU A 119 3.50 -3.13 -3.97
C GLU A 119 4.44 -2.16 -3.24
N TYR A 120 4.94 -2.55 -2.07
CA TYR A 120 5.78 -1.67 -1.26
C TYR A 120 7.19 -1.49 -1.83
N ARG A 121 7.67 -2.38 -2.71
CA ARG A 121 8.88 -2.14 -3.50
C ARG A 121 8.71 -0.88 -4.36
N PHE A 122 7.59 -0.77 -5.06
CA PHE A 122 7.29 0.36 -5.92
C PHE A 122 7.06 1.65 -5.12
N PHE A 123 6.30 1.59 -4.01
CA PHE A 123 6.13 2.76 -3.14
C PHE A 123 7.45 3.23 -2.53
N ARG A 124 8.30 2.30 -2.06
CA ARG A 124 9.67 2.63 -1.61
C ARG A 124 10.44 3.39 -2.68
N ASP A 125 10.41 2.92 -3.91
CA ASP A 125 11.15 3.56 -5.01
C ASP A 125 10.54 4.93 -5.36
N ALA A 126 9.22 5.09 -5.30
CA ALA A 126 8.55 6.39 -5.47
C ALA A 126 8.98 7.42 -4.40
N TYR A 127 8.97 7.02 -3.13
CA TYR A 127 9.35 7.90 -2.02
C TYR A 127 10.85 8.20 -1.97
N ARG A 128 11.72 7.27 -2.39
CA ARG A 128 13.16 7.53 -2.57
C ARG A 128 13.41 8.57 -3.65
N GLU A 129 12.75 8.45 -4.79
CA GLU A 129 12.87 9.44 -5.87
C GLU A 129 12.31 10.80 -5.46
N LEU A 130 11.22 10.81 -4.70
CA LEU A 130 10.68 12.04 -4.13
C LEU A 130 11.66 12.67 -3.14
N ALA A 131 12.31 11.88 -2.28
CA ALA A 131 13.33 12.38 -1.35
C ALA A 131 14.51 13.02 -2.08
N ARG A 132 14.99 12.38 -3.15
CA ARG A 132 16.09 12.90 -4.00
C ARG A 132 15.70 14.20 -4.68
N SER A 133 14.48 14.29 -5.19
CA SER A 133 14.00 15.45 -5.95
C SER A 133 13.64 16.64 -5.06
N SER A 134 13.07 16.38 -3.88
CA SER A 134 12.65 17.42 -2.93
C SER A 134 13.74 17.83 -1.93
N GLY A 135 14.79 17.02 -1.75
CA GLY A 135 15.78 17.21 -0.70
C GLY A 135 15.28 16.88 0.72
N ILE A 136 14.06 16.36 0.88
CA ILE A 136 13.44 16.10 2.20
C ILE A 136 13.72 14.65 2.63
N ASN A 137 14.60 14.48 3.62
CA ASN A 137 15.00 13.14 4.11
C ASN A 137 13.83 12.31 4.70
N ASN A 138 12.75 12.95 5.17
CA ASN A 138 11.60 12.24 5.73
C ASN A 138 10.96 11.27 4.72
N PHE A 139 10.97 11.58 3.42
CA PHE A 139 10.49 10.65 2.39
C PHE A 139 11.42 9.44 2.23
N ASN A 140 12.72 9.62 2.43
CA ASN A 140 13.67 8.51 2.41
C ASN A 140 13.46 7.60 3.63
N GLU A 141 13.17 8.16 4.80
CA GLU A 141 12.78 7.37 5.98
C GLU A 141 11.47 6.63 5.73
N ALA A 142 10.45 7.29 5.15
CA ALA A 142 9.20 6.64 4.78
C ALA A 142 9.44 5.41 3.89
N ALA A 143 10.29 5.55 2.86
CA ALA A 143 10.66 4.46 1.98
C ALA A 143 11.35 3.30 2.71
N LYS A 144 12.25 3.59 3.66
CA LYS A 144 12.92 2.54 4.46
C LYS A 144 11.90 1.76 5.29
N TRP A 145 11.02 2.45 6.01
CA TRP A 145 10.02 1.82 6.87
C TRP A 145 8.97 1.04 6.08
N TYR A 146 8.56 1.54 4.92
CA TYR A 146 7.72 0.78 3.98
C TYR A 146 8.39 -0.52 3.52
N TRP A 147 9.69 -0.49 3.24
CA TRP A 147 10.41 -1.69 2.83
C TRP A 147 10.56 -2.71 3.96
N TYR A 148 10.98 -2.28 5.14
CA TYR A 148 11.08 -3.18 6.29
C TYR A 148 9.72 -3.71 6.72
N GLY A 149 8.69 -2.88 6.64
CA GLY A 149 7.33 -3.29 6.96
C GLY A 149 6.78 -4.31 5.99
N ALA A 150 7.05 -4.19 4.69
CA ALA A 150 6.69 -5.20 3.73
C ALA A 150 7.39 -6.55 3.99
N LEU A 151 8.70 -6.52 4.28
CA LEU A 151 9.48 -7.74 4.57
C LEU A 151 9.04 -8.43 5.87
N LEU A 152 8.64 -7.66 6.89
CA LEU A 152 8.23 -8.19 8.18
C LEU A 152 6.71 -8.35 8.32
N PHE A 153 5.95 -8.19 7.22
CA PHE A 153 4.49 -8.27 7.23
C PHE A 153 3.98 -9.65 7.67
N ILE A 154 4.75 -10.70 7.36
CA ILE A 154 4.40 -12.09 7.66
C ILE A 154 4.22 -12.40 9.16
N ILE A 155 4.86 -11.61 10.05
CA ILE A 155 4.75 -11.76 11.51
C ILE A 155 3.91 -10.67 12.16
N LEU A 156 3.05 -9.97 11.40
CA LEU A 156 2.23 -8.82 11.81
C LEU A 156 3.01 -7.56 12.25
N VAL A 157 4.26 -7.70 12.70
CA VAL A 157 5.18 -6.60 13.03
C VAL A 157 5.33 -5.64 11.85
N GLY A 158 5.32 -6.16 10.63
CA GLY A 158 5.44 -5.36 9.43
C GLY A 158 4.32 -4.33 9.23
N ALA A 159 3.10 -4.62 9.71
CA ALA A 159 2.01 -3.65 9.67
C ALA A 159 2.35 -2.38 10.48
N ILE A 160 2.92 -2.55 11.68
CA ILE A 160 3.36 -1.44 12.54
C ILE A 160 4.45 -0.63 11.84
N LEU A 161 5.41 -1.29 11.19
CA LEU A 161 6.48 -0.61 10.47
C LEU A 161 5.97 0.17 9.25
N ILE A 162 4.96 -0.35 8.54
CA ILE A 162 4.26 0.39 7.48
C ILE A 162 3.59 1.64 8.05
N LEU A 163 2.98 1.58 9.23
CA LEU A 163 2.41 2.78 9.88
C LEU A 163 3.48 3.81 10.20
N VAL A 164 4.65 3.38 10.68
CA VAL A 164 5.80 4.27 10.86
C VAL A 164 6.19 4.93 9.53
N GLY A 165 6.17 4.19 8.42
CA GLY A 165 6.36 4.73 7.07
C GLY A 165 5.36 5.84 6.71
N HIS A 166 4.07 5.65 7.01
CA HIS A 166 3.04 6.67 6.80
C HIS A 166 3.31 7.92 7.64
N VAL A 167 3.73 7.77 8.90
CA VAL A 167 4.09 8.92 9.76
C VAL A 167 5.24 9.72 9.15
N TYR A 168 6.29 9.06 8.63
CA TYR A 168 7.38 9.76 7.95
C TYR A 168 6.94 10.43 6.65
N ALA A 169 6.06 9.80 5.88
CA ALA A 169 5.49 10.42 4.68
C ALA A 169 4.69 11.68 5.04
N LEU A 170 3.86 11.63 6.10
CA LEU A 170 3.13 12.78 6.63
C LEU A 170 4.06 13.94 7.00
N LEU A 171 5.14 13.63 7.74
CA LEU A 171 6.13 14.64 8.11
C LEU A 171 6.87 15.21 6.89
N GLY A 172 7.08 14.39 5.85
CA GLY A 172 7.65 14.83 4.57
C GLY A 172 6.73 15.79 3.83
N TYR A 173 5.45 15.45 3.70
CA TYR A 173 4.45 16.30 3.06
C TYR A 173 4.24 17.62 3.82
N ASN A 174 4.30 17.61 5.15
CA ASN A 174 4.20 18.83 5.96
C ASN A 174 5.33 19.83 5.67
N LYS A 175 6.52 19.36 5.27
CA LYS A 175 7.67 20.21 4.91
C LYS A 175 7.56 20.82 3.51
N LEU A 176 6.66 20.32 2.66
CA LEU A 176 6.42 20.83 1.31
C LEU A 176 5.43 22.01 1.28
N ARG A 177 4.69 22.24 2.37
CA ARG A 177 3.72 23.33 2.54
C ARG A 177 4.40 24.58 3.06
#